data_AF-A0A7V8Y027-F1
#
_entry.id   AF-A0A7V8Y027-F1
#
_cell.length_a   1.000
_cell.length_b   1.000
_cell.length_c   1.000
_cell.angle_alpha   90.00
_cell.angle_beta   90.00
_cell.angle_gamma   90.00
#
_symmetry.space_group_name_H-M   'P 1'
#
loop_
_entity.id
_entity.type
_entity.pdbx_description
1 polymer ?
#
loop_
_entity_poly.entity_id
_entity_poly.type
_entity_poly.pdbx_seq_one_letter_code
_entity_poly.pdbx_strand_id
1 'polypeptide(L)'
;MSTTPIADYALLSDRHSAALVSRAGSLDWLCFPRFDSPSVFGRLLDADAGHFSIAPVGPSETTRRYLDETMVLETTFANPLGTLALTDALATGASADDDPHALGATAPRLLVRSAECTSGQVEVQVEFAPRPEYGLIRPLLSTMDGGLTVRGGADVLVLSCEAPFAVADGRASATVRLRAGEKLLLGLAHRTTSEARPAPVGQAELDAALRATIEAWRNWSRIHQSYQGPWRELVHHSGRVLQALAYQPTGAVCAAATTSLPEGIGGERNWDYRYAWVRDASFTMEALWVAACPDEAHQFFDYLAGSAAASVGDGSDLQIMFGVGGEHDLSERELGHLRGWRDSRPVRVGNSA
;
A
#
# COMPACT_ATOMS: atom_id res chain seq x y z
N MET A 1 4.74 5.52 -19.52
CA MET A 1 3.98 6.28 -18.52
C MET A 1 2.69 5.53 -18.26
N SER A 2 2.29 5.37 -17.00
CA SER A 2 1.11 4.56 -16.65
C SER A 2 -0.17 5.15 -17.24
N THR A 3 -0.69 4.52 -18.30
CA THR A 3 -2.00 4.84 -18.86
C THR A 3 -3.13 4.12 -18.12
N THR A 4 -2.78 3.24 -17.17
CA THR A 4 -3.70 2.45 -16.36
C THR A 4 -4.72 3.38 -15.70
N PRO A 5 -6.03 3.19 -15.95
CA PRO A 5 -7.07 3.92 -15.25
C PRO A 5 -6.90 3.80 -13.74
N ILE A 6 -7.16 4.90 -13.00
CA ILE A 6 -7.07 4.89 -11.53
C ILE A 6 -7.99 3.82 -10.93
N ALA A 7 -9.19 3.63 -11.51
CA ALA A 7 -10.15 2.61 -11.11
C ALA A 7 -9.65 1.16 -11.29
N ASP A 8 -8.60 0.94 -12.09
CA ASP A 8 -7.97 -0.37 -12.28
C ASP A 8 -6.89 -0.66 -11.23
N TYR A 9 -6.67 0.23 -10.26
CA TYR A 9 -5.86 -0.05 -9.09
C TYR A 9 -6.72 -0.50 -7.90
N ALA A 10 -6.17 -1.41 -7.10
CA ALA A 10 -6.70 -1.83 -5.82
C ALA A 10 -5.74 -1.39 -4.70
N LEU A 11 -6.31 -0.97 -3.57
CA LEU A 11 -5.61 -0.48 -2.39
C LEU A 11 -5.27 -1.64 -1.46
N LEU A 12 -4.01 -1.71 -1.04
CA LEU A 12 -3.57 -2.51 0.12
C LEU A 12 -3.19 -1.55 1.24
N SER A 13 -3.38 -1.95 2.49
CA SER A 13 -2.96 -1.17 3.65
C SER A 13 -2.65 -2.07 4.84
N ASP A 14 -1.56 -1.75 5.54
CA ASP A 14 -1.28 -2.23 6.91
C ASP A 14 -1.62 -1.16 7.96
N ARG A 15 -2.28 -0.08 7.55
CA ARG A 15 -2.58 1.13 8.32
C ARG A 15 -1.37 1.95 8.75
N HIS A 16 -0.17 1.60 8.30
CA HIS A 16 1.00 2.48 8.37
C HIS A 16 1.30 3.08 6.99
N SER A 17 1.13 2.28 5.95
CA SER A 17 1.31 2.65 4.57
C SER A 17 0.27 2.02 3.66
N ALA A 18 0.31 2.41 2.38
CA ALA A 18 -0.55 1.89 1.34
C ALA A 18 0.23 1.53 0.08
N ALA A 19 -0.29 0.52 -0.63
CA ALA A 19 0.16 0.14 -1.96
C ALA A 19 -0.99 0.12 -2.96
N LEU A 20 -0.70 0.38 -4.23
CA LEU A 20 -1.67 0.24 -5.33
C LEU A 20 -1.24 -0.84 -6.31
N VAL A 21 -2.12 -1.83 -6.50
CA VAL A 21 -1.93 -2.97 -7.40
C VAL A 21 -2.87 -2.88 -8.60
N SER A 22 -2.29 -2.87 -9.80
CA SER A 22 -3.03 -2.87 -11.06
C SER A 22 -3.65 -4.24 -11.35
N ARG A 23 -4.63 -4.29 -12.25
CA ARG A 23 -5.17 -5.56 -12.78
C ARG A 23 -4.11 -6.44 -13.44
N ALA A 24 -2.98 -5.88 -13.90
CA ALA A 24 -1.90 -6.66 -14.50
C ALA A 24 -0.98 -7.34 -13.46
N GLY A 25 -1.32 -7.31 -12.17
CA GLY A 25 -0.48 -7.86 -11.10
C GLY A 25 0.76 -7.01 -10.80
N SER A 26 0.83 -5.77 -11.31
CA SER A 26 1.89 -4.82 -11.04
C SER A 26 1.51 -3.91 -9.88
N LEU A 27 2.35 -3.88 -8.86
CA LEU A 27 2.32 -2.91 -7.77
C LEU A 27 3.10 -1.68 -8.22
N ASP A 28 2.38 -0.58 -8.41
CA ASP A 28 2.89 0.64 -9.07
C ASP A 28 3.02 1.83 -8.12
N TRP A 29 2.51 1.68 -6.90
CA TRP A 29 2.63 2.64 -5.82
C TRP A 29 2.89 1.91 -4.52
N LEU A 30 3.87 2.35 -3.74
CA LEU A 30 4.08 1.98 -2.34
C LEU A 30 5.03 2.97 -1.70
N CYS A 31 4.64 3.47 -0.54
CA CYS A 31 5.50 4.24 0.34
C CYS A 31 5.91 3.35 1.52
N PHE A 32 7.07 3.59 2.11
CA PHE A 32 7.41 3.02 3.41
C PHE A 32 8.24 4.04 4.19
N PRO A 33 8.17 4.04 5.53
CA PRO A 33 7.30 3.22 6.36
C PRO A 33 5.89 3.82 6.54
N ARG A 34 5.67 5.09 6.15
CA ARG A 34 4.40 5.81 6.35
C ARG A 34 3.72 6.14 5.01
N PHE A 35 2.42 6.43 5.04
CA PHE A 35 1.67 6.98 3.90
C PHE A 35 2.40 8.17 3.24
N ASP A 36 2.85 9.13 4.04
CA ASP A 36 3.50 10.38 3.61
C ASP A 36 5.02 10.24 3.35
N SER A 37 5.58 9.04 3.47
CA SER A 37 6.99 8.80 3.16
C SER A 37 7.27 8.84 1.65
N PRO A 38 8.53 9.04 1.23
CA PRO A 38 8.89 8.90 -0.18
C PRO A 38 8.56 7.52 -0.75
N SER A 39 8.13 7.46 -2.01
CA SER A 39 7.72 6.19 -2.61
C SER A 39 8.93 5.31 -2.93
N VAL A 40 8.82 4.01 -2.65
CA VAL A 40 9.73 2.96 -3.14
C VAL A 40 9.34 2.52 -4.56
N PHE A 41 8.03 2.50 -4.84
CA PHE A 41 7.46 2.28 -6.15
C PHE A 41 6.57 3.47 -6.51
N GLY A 42 6.85 4.08 -7.65
CA GLY A 42 6.18 5.28 -8.14
C GLY A 42 5.78 5.19 -9.62
N ARG A 43 5.70 3.98 -10.19
CA ARG A 43 5.28 3.72 -11.58
C ARG A 43 3.97 4.41 -11.96
N LEU A 44 3.08 4.63 -10.98
CA LEU A 44 1.86 5.41 -11.13
C LEU A 44 2.12 6.82 -11.72
N LEU A 45 3.21 7.48 -11.30
CA LEU A 45 3.56 8.84 -11.70
C LEU A 45 4.58 8.88 -12.85
N ASP A 46 5.47 7.88 -12.94
CA ASP A 46 6.41 7.76 -14.06
C ASP A 46 6.84 6.30 -14.25
N ALA A 47 6.92 5.81 -15.49
CA ALA A 47 7.22 4.40 -15.76
C ALA A 47 8.59 3.95 -15.20
N ASP A 48 9.54 4.86 -15.06
CA ASP A 48 10.86 4.59 -14.53
C ASP A 48 11.00 4.82 -13.02
N ALA A 49 9.94 5.27 -12.34
CA ALA A 49 9.90 5.49 -10.90
C ALA A 49 9.62 4.23 -10.07
N GLY A 50 9.75 3.05 -10.68
CA GLY A 50 9.83 1.75 -10.00
C GLY A 50 8.50 1.03 -9.79
N HIS A 51 8.57 -0.30 -9.80
CA HIS A 51 7.43 -1.21 -9.69
C HIS A 51 7.83 -2.59 -9.15
N PHE A 52 6.82 -3.39 -8.83
CA PHE A 52 6.96 -4.82 -8.56
C PHE A 52 5.81 -5.59 -9.22
N SER A 53 6.08 -6.38 -10.27
CA SER A 53 5.05 -7.13 -11.00
C SER A 53 5.21 -8.63 -10.88
N ILE A 54 4.08 -9.32 -10.74
CA ILE A 54 3.95 -10.77 -10.79
C ILE A 54 2.76 -11.08 -11.69
N ALA A 55 2.98 -11.82 -12.78
CA ALA A 55 1.95 -12.14 -13.75
C ALA A 55 2.31 -13.42 -14.53
N PRO A 56 1.35 -14.12 -15.13
CA PRO A 56 1.68 -15.18 -16.08
C PRO A 56 2.39 -14.63 -17.33
N VAL A 57 3.24 -15.45 -17.93
CA VAL A 57 3.80 -15.19 -19.25
C VAL A 57 2.69 -15.32 -20.30
N GLY A 58 2.51 -14.27 -21.10
CA GLY A 58 1.53 -14.22 -22.18
C GLY A 58 0.14 -13.74 -21.75
N PRO A 59 -0.81 -13.67 -22.70
CA PRO A 59 -2.14 -13.15 -22.44
C PRO A 59 -2.95 -14.07 -21.51
N SER A 60 -3.76 -13.45 -20.66
CA SER A 60 -4.68 -14.13 -19.75
C SER A 60 -5.94 -13.31 -19.55
N GLU A 61 -7.06 -13.99 -19.27
CA GLU A 61 -8.25 -13.36 -18.74
C GLU A 61 -8.03 -13.03 -17.27
N THR A 62 -8.38 -11.81 -16.86
CA THR A 62 -8.12 -11.33 -15.50
C THR A 62 -9.38 -10.95 -14.75
N THR A 63 -9.62 -11.63 -13.63
CA THR A 63 -10.63 -11.25 -12.63
C THR A 63 -9.93 -10.87 -11.32
N ARG A 64 -10.62 -10.10 -10.47
CA ARG A 64 -10.08 -9.73 -9.15
C ARG A 64 -11.19 -9.54 -8.14
N ARG A 65 -10.85 -9.71 -6.86
CA ARG A 65 -11.70 -9.40 -5.71
C ARG A 65 -10.83 -9.14 -4.50
N TYR A 66 -11.33 -8.36 -3.54
CA TYR A 66 -10.83 -8.52 -2.18
C TYR A 66 -11.33 -9.85 -1.63
N LEU A 67 -10.50 -10.55 -0.86
CA LEU A 67 -10.99 -11.69 -0.08
C LEU A 67 -12.06 -11.20 0.88
N ASP A 68 -13.06 -12.05 1.11
CA ASP A 68 -14.27 -11.66 1.82
C ASP A 68 -13.95 -11.04 3.20
N GLU A 69 -14.55 -9.88 3.45
CA GLU A 69 -14.36 -9.05 4.64
C GLU A 69 -12.91 -8.59 4.89
N THR A 70 -12.11 -8.39 3.83
CA THR A 70 -10.71 -7.91 3.97
C THR A 70 -10.30 -6.80 3.02
N MET A 71 -9.10 -6.26 3.24
CA MET A 71 -8.32 -5.47 2.26
C MET A 71 -7.17 -6.29 1.64
N VAL A 72 -7.30 -7.62 1.60
CA VAL A 72 -6.37 -8.54 0.93
C VAL A 72 -6.88 -8.81 -0.48
N LEU A 73 -6.07 -8.54 -1.50
CA LEU A 73 -6.48 -8.62 -2.89
C LEU A 73 -6.14 -9.98 -3.48
N GLU A 74 -7.08 -10.62 -4.17
CA GLU A 74 -6.83 -11.77 -5.05
C GLU A 74 -7.07 -11.33 -6.50
N THR A 75 -6.05 -11.49 -7.35
CA THR A 75 -6.13 -11.34 -8.80
C THR A 75 -5.93 -12.70 -9.45
N THR A 76 -6.91 -13.14 -10.23
CA THR A 76 -6.89 -14.43 -10.91
C THR A 76 -6.63 -14.22 -12.39
N PHE A 77 -5.59 -14.88 -12.89
CA PHE A 77 -5.23 -14.92 -14.30
C PHE A 77 -5.51 -16.32 -14.86
N ALA A 78 -6.39 -16.41 -15.84
CA ALA A 78 -6.74 -17.67 -16.50
C ALA A 78 -6.27 -17.67 -17.95
N ASN A 79 -5.61 -18.75 -18.37
CA ASN A 79 -5.31 -19.01 -19.77
C ASN A 79 -5.54 -20.51 -20.07
N PRO A 80 -5.44 -20.95 -21.34
CA PRO A 80 -5.68 -22.36 -21.68
C PRO A 80 -4.73 -23.37 -21.03
N LEU A 81 -3.58 -22.94 -20.50
CA LEU A 81 -2.58 -23.82 -19.86
C LEU A 81 -2.82 -23.98 -18.35
N GLY A 82 -3.44 -22.98 -17.70
CA GLY A 82 -3.71 -23.01 -16.28
C GLY A 82 -4.24 -21.70 -15.71
N THR A 83 -4.45 -21.71 -14.40
CA THR A 83 -4.95 -20.56 -13.64
C THR A 83 -3.97 -20.19 -12.53
N LEU A 84 -3.57 -18.92 -12.49
CA LEU A 84 -2.75 -18.33 -11.43
C LEU A 84 -3.62 -17.44 -10.54
N ALA A 85 -3.67 -17.71 -9.24
CA ALA A 85 -4.19 -16.81 -8.24
C ALA A 85 -3.02 -16.05 -7.59
N LEU A 86 -3.04 -14.73 -7.67
CA LEU A 86 -2.09 -13.83 -7.01
C LEU A 86 -2.78 -13.14 -5.85
N THR A 87 -2.35 -13.44 -4.63
CA THR A 87 -2.87 -12.83 -3.41
C THR A 87 -1.87 -11.83 -2.84
N ASP A 88 -2.26 -10.57 -2.73
CA ASP A 88 -1.42 -9.46 -2.29
C ASP A 88 -1.94 -8.87 -0.96
N ALA A 89 -1.04 -8.65 0.00
CA ALA A 89 -1.35 -8.04 1.29
C ALA A 89 -0.18 -7.20 1.82
N LEU A 90 -0.47 -6.05 2.41
CA LEU A 90 0.43 -5.42 3.38
C LEU A 90 0.14 -6.03 4.75
N ALA A 91 1.15 -6.65 5.37
CA ALA A 91 0.97 -7.40 6.59
C ALA A 91 0.63 -6.47 7.75
N THR A 92 -0.47 -6.74 8.45
CA THR A 92 -0.94 -5.93 9.59
C THR A 92 -0.27 -6.30 10.92
N GLY A 93 0.58 -7.33 10.91
CA GLY A 93 1.08 -7.97 12.12
C GLY A 93 0.04 -8.88 12.77
N ALA A 94 0.37 -9.42 13.94
CA ALA A 94 -0.58 -10.19 14.75
C ALA A 94 -1.50 -9.22 15.51
N SER A 95 -2.75 -9.62 15.74
CA SER A 95 -3.62 -8.88 16.65
C SER A 95 -2.96 -8.91 18.03
N ALA A 96 -2.58 -7.75 18.55
CA ALA A 96 -2.19 -7.66 19.95
C ALA A 96 -3.46 -7.89 20.80
N ASP A 97 -3.40 -8.82 21.75
CA ASP A 97 -4.43 -9.05 22.77
C ASP A 97 -5.86 -9.32 22.26
N ASP A 98 -6.01 -9.87 21.05
CA ASP A 98 -7.30 -10.12 20.38
C ASP A 98 -8.19 -8.87 20.21
N ASP A 99 -7.65 -7.65 20.35
CA ASP A 99 -8.39 -6.40 20.16
C ASP A 99 -8.54 -6.08 18.66
N PRO A 100 -9.76 -6.14 18.08
CA PRO A 100 -9.94 -5.83 16.67
C PRO A 100 -9.72 -4.35 16.33
N HIS A 101 -9.80 -3.44 17.31
CA HIS A 101 -9.51 -2.01 17.10
C HIS A 101 -8.00 -1.74 16.95
N ALA A 102 -7.16 -2.67 17.43
CA ALA A 102 -5.70 -2.63 17.30
C ALA A 102 -5.18 -3.13 15.93
N LEU A 103 -6.06 -3.26 14.92
CA LEU A 103 -5.67 -3.62 13.55
C LEU A 103 -4.48 -2.75 13.07
N GLY A 104 -3.37 -3.40 12.71
CA GLY A 104 -2.16 -2.73 12.21
C GLY A 104 -1.15 -2.34 13.28
N ALA A 105 -1.46 -2.46 14.58
CA ALA A 105 -0.60 -1.98 15.68
C ALA A 105 0.79 -2.61 15.71
N THR A 106 0.94 -3.81 15.16
CA THR A 106 2.22 -4.53 15.08
C THR A 106 2.70 -4.74 13.65
N ALA A 107 2.24 -3.89 12.70
CA ALA A 107 2.59 -3.98 11.29
C ALA A 107 4.12 -4.08 11.08
N PRO A 108 4.63 -5.20 10.52
CA PRO A 108 6.07 -5.44 10.43
C PRO A 108 6.77 -4.71 9.27
N ARG A 109 6.05 -3.86 8.52
CA ARG A 109 6.48 -3.22 7.26
C ARG A 109 6.87 -4.27 6.20
N LEU A 110 5.93 -5.16 5.94
CA LEU A 110 6.12 -6.33 5.07
C LEU A 110 4.98 -6.40 4.04
N LEU A 111 5.31 -6.32 2.77
CA LEU A 111 4.41 -6.71 1.69
C LEU A 111 4.56 -8.22 1.45
N VAL A 112 3.46 -8.96 1.41
CA VAL A 112 3.40 -10.38 1.07
C VAL A 112 2.62 -10.55 -0.23
N ARG A 113 3.20 -11.31 -1.18
CA ARG A 113 2.59 -11.65 -2.45
C ARG A 113 2.67 -13.16 -2.66
N SER A 114 1.53 -13.84 -2.79
CA SER A 114 1.44 -15.29 -2.94
C SER A 114 0.93 -15.62 -4.35
N ALA A 115 1.78 -16.22 -5.18
CA ALA A 115 1.42 -16.72 -6.50
C ALA A 115 1.14 -18.24 -6.42
N GLU A 116 -0.10 -18.65 -6.60
CA GLU A 116 -0.55 -20.05 -6.54
C GLU A 116 -1.12 -20.49 -7.88
N CYS A 117 -0.63 -21.60 -8.42
CA CYS A 117 -1.24 -22.21 -9.60
C CYS A 117 -2.40 -23.10 -9.14
N THR A 118 -3.64 -22.68 -9.37
CA THR A 118 -4.84 -23.40 -8.90
C THR A 118 -5.29 -24.50 -9.85
N SER A 119 -4.89 -24.43 -11.12
CA SER A 119 -5.14 -25.47 -12.12
C SER A 119 -4.09 -25.46 -13.23
N GLY A 120 -3.85 -26.63 -13.85
CA GLY A 120 -2.94 -26.76 -14.98
C GLY A 120 -1.49 -26.42 -14.61
N GLN A 121 -0.84 -25.62 -15.46
CA GLN A 121 0.53 -25.15 -15.28
C GLN A 121 0.68 -23.73 -15.81
N VAL A 122 1.37 -22.87 -15.06
CA VAL A 122 1.60 -21.47 -15.42
C VAL A 122 3.08 -21.13 -15.31
N GLU A 123 3.61 -20.45 -16.32
CA GLU A 123 4.90 -19.75 -16.22
C GLU A 123 4.65 -18.35 -15.67
N VAL A 124 5.24 -18.05 -14.52
CA VAL A 124 5.07 -16.79 -13.79
C VAL A 124 6.32 -15.95 -13.99
N GLN A 125 6.13 -14.73 -14.51
CA GLN A 125 7.18 -13.72 -14.60
C GLN A 125 7.12 -12.81 -13.37
N VAL A 126 8.28 -12.59 -12.76
CA VAL A 126 8.47 -11.65 -11.67
C VAL A 126 9.43 -10.57 -12.13
N GLU A 127 9.04 -9.30 -12.02
CA GLU A 127 9.94 -8.16 -12.19
C GLU A 127 9.93 -7.29 -10.94
N PHE A 128 11.11 -7.01 -10.42
CA PHE A 128 11.32 -6.20 -9.22
C PHE A 128 12.25 -5.04 -9.55
N ALA A 129 11.73 -3.83 -9.52
CA ALA A 129 12.46 -2.61 -9.87
C ALA A 129 12.21 -1.51 -8.83
N PRO A 130 12.73 -1.64 -7.60
CA PRO A 130 12.60 -0.60 -6.59
C PRO A 130 13.32 0.68 -7.03
N ARG A 131 12.69 1.83 -6.79
CA ARG A 131 13.26 3.15 -7.07
C ARG A 131 12.88 4.13 -5.95
N PRO A 132 13.61 4.07 -4.83
CA PRO A 132 13.38 4.94 -3.68
C PRO A 132 13.36 6.43 -4.02
N GLU A 133 12.79 7.21 -3.11
CA GLU A 133 12.70 8.66 -3.19
C GLU A 133 12.01 9.15 -4.49
N TYR A 134 10.86 8.56 -4.80
CA TYR A 134 10.06 8.93 -5.99
C TYR A 134 10.84 8.79 -7.29
N GLY A 135 11.58 7.69 -7.46
CA GLY A 135 12.32 7.45 -8.69
C GLY A 135 13.73 8.04 -8.73
N LEU A 136 14.13 8.86 -7.74
CA LEU A 136 15.43 9.54 -7.75
C LEU A 136 16.61 8.57 -7.59
N ILE A 137 16.43 7.53 -6.79
CA ILE A 137 17.51 6.60 -6.48
C ILE A 137 17.43 5.37 -7.37
N ARG A 138 18.55 5.06 -8.02
CA ARG A 138 18.81 3.73 -8.61
C ARG A 138 19.54 2.88 -7.58
N PRO A 139 18.87 1.94 -6.89
CA PRO A 139 19.49 1.22 -5.79
C PRO A 139 20.43 0.12 -6.28
N LEU A 140 21.36 -0.28 -5.42
CA LEU A 140 22.16 -1.48 -5.57
C LEU A 140 21.35 -2.69 -5.12
N LEU A 141 21.20 -3.68 -6.01
CA LEU A 141 20.61 -4.98 -5.71
C LEU A 141 21.72 -6.02 -5.60
N SER A 142 21.64 -6.90 -4.61
CA SER A 142 22.58 -8.01 -4.45
C SER A 142 21.84 -9.27 -4.05
N THR A 143 22.19 -10.39 -4.69
CA THR A 143 21.69 -11.70 -4.32
C THR A 143 22.22 -12.11 -2.95
N MET A 144 21.38 -12.78 -2.18
CA MET A 144 21.73 -13.41 -0.92
C MET A 144 20.99 -14.75 -0.80
N ASP A 145 21.40 -15.57 0.16
CA ASP A 145 20.62 -16.77 0.49
C ASP A 145 19.19 -16.35 0.89
N GLY A 146 18.18 -17.02 0.36
CA GLY A 146 16.77 -16.68 0.56
C GLY A 146 16.22 -15.45 -0.20
N GLY A 147 17.02 -14.75 -1.03
CA GLY A 147 16.48 -13.72 -1.94
C GLY A 147 17.44 -12.57 -2.31
N LEU A 148 16.97 -11.33 -2.22
CA LEU A 148 17.71 -10.12 -2.61
C LEU A 148 17.76 -9.09 -1.48
N THR A 149 18.88 -8.38 -1.37
CA THR A 149 18.98 -7.14 -0.59
C THR A 149 19.03 -5.94 -1.53
N VAL A 150 18.38 -4.85 -1.13
CA VAL A 150 18.33 -3.57 -1.83
C VAL A 150 18.88 -2.50 -0.90
N ARG A 151 19.79 -1.67 -1.42
CA ARG A 151 20.27 -0.47 -0.73
C ARG A 151 20.22 0.72 -1.66
N GLY A 152 19.58 1.79 -1.23
CA GLY A 152 19.54 3.06 -1.96
C GLY A 152 18.86 4.14 -1.12
N GLY A 153 19.53 5.29 -0.96
CA GLY A 153 19.06 6.33 -0.04
C GLY A 153 19.06 5.84 1.41
N ALA A 154 18.02 6.23 2.15
CA ALA A 154 17.80 5.77 3.53
C ALA A 154 17.14 4.37 3.62
N ASP A 155 16.70 3.81 2.49
CA ASP A 155 15.95 2.56 2.45
C ASP A 155 16.84 1.32 2.37
N VAL A 156 16.49 0.33 3.21
CA VAL A 156 17.05 -1.02 3.23
C VAL A 156 15.88 -1.98 3.01
N LEU A 157 15.85 -2.64 1.84
CA LEU A 157 14.82 -3.63 1.53
C LEU A 157 15.41 -5.04 1.47
N VAL A 158 14.60 -6.02 1.85
CA VAL A 158 14.90 -7.44 1.63
C VAL A 158 13.71 -8.07 0.92
N LEU A 159 13.94 -8.56 -0.30
CA LEU A 159 13.00 -9.39 -1.04
C LEU A 159 13.30 -10.85 -0.72
N SER A 160 12.39 -11.52 -0.01
CA SER A 160 12.48 -12.92 0.38
C SER A 160 11.77 -13.77 -0.67
N CYS A 161 12.54 -14.50 -1.48
CA CYS A 161 12.05 -15.38 -2.54
C CYS A 161 13.23 -16.15 -3.14
N GLU A 162 13.13 -17.47 -3.22
CA GLU A 162 14.19 -18.33 -3.78
C GLU A 162 14.15 -18.46 -5.32
N ALA A 163 13.36 -17.61 -5.99
CA ALA A 163 13.34 -17.58 -7.44
C ALA A 163 14.73 -17.19 -8.02
N PRO A 164 15.11 -17.74 -9.19
CA PRO A 164 16.42 -17.51 -9.78
C PRO A 164 16.50 -16.11 -10.44
N PHE A 165 16.63 -15.06 -9.62
CA PHE A 165 16.67 -13.69 -10.11
C PHE A 165 17.96 -13.37 -10.88
N ALA A 166 17.79 -12.91 -12.12
CA ALA A 166 18.83 -12.17 -12.83
C ALA A 166 18.78 -10.71 -12.40
N VAL A 167 19.89 -10.17 -11.89
CA VAL A 167 20.00 -8.78 -11.41
C VAL A 167 20.79 -7.95 -12.42
N ALA A 168 20.21 -6.85 -12.88
CA ALA A 168 20.84 -5.89 -13.79
C ALA A 168 20.23 -4.50 -13.62
N ASP A 169 21.06 -3.45 -13.68
CA ASP A 169 20.64 -2.03 -13.71
C ASP A 169 19.65 -1.61 -12.60
N GLY A 170 19.89 -2.12 -11.39
CA GLY A 170 19.05 -1.87 -10.22
C GLY A 170 17.66 -2.52 -10.33
N ARG A 171 17.50 -3.55 -11.16
CA ARG A 171 16.29 -4.34 -11.35
C ARG A 171 16.63 -5.83 -11.19
N ALA A 172 15.63 -6.63 -10.88
CA ALA A 172 15.73 -8.08 -10.85
C ALA A 172 14.54 -8.70 -11.58
N SER A 173 14.78 -9.78 -12.32
CA SER A 173 13.74 -10.53 -13.00
C SER A 173 13.93 -12.02 -12.85
N ALA A 174 12.84 -12.76 -12.66
CA ALA A 174 12.84 -14.21 -12.64
C ALA A 174 11.63 -14.76 -13.42
N THR A 175 11.75 -15.98 -13.91
CA THR A 175 10.61 -16.75 -14.44
C THR A 175 10.57 -18.08 -13.71
N VAL A 176 9.42 -18.41 -13.14
CA VAL A 176 9.22 -19.63 -12.35
C VAL A 176 8.01 -20.36 -12.92
N ARG A 177 8.13 -21.67 -13.09
CA ARG A 177 7.03 -22.51 -13.54
C ARG A 177 6.34 -23.12 -12.32
N LEU A 178 5.03 -22.93 -12.22
CA LEU A 178 4.18 -23.51 -11.18
C LEU A 178 3.20 -24.50 -11.81
N ARG A 179 2.97 -25.62 -11.15
CA ARG A 179 1.93 -26.61 -11.45
C ARG A 179 0.79 -26.51 -10.45
N ALA A 180 -0.36 -27.07 -10.78
CA ALA A 180 -1.52 -27.10 -9.90
C ALA A 180 -1.15 -27.52 -8.46
N GLY A 181 -1.49 -26.68 -7.49
CA GLY A 181 -1.19 -26.83 -6.07
C GLY A 181 0.17 -26.26 -5.61
N GLU A 182 1.06 -25.89 -6.54
CA GLU A 182 2.32 -25.23 -6.21
C GLU A 182 2.11 -23.73 -5.98
N LYS A 183 2.84 -23.20 -4.99
CA LYS A 183 2.79 -21.81 -4.55
C LYS A 183 4.19 -21.24 -4.42
N LEU A 184 4.34 -19.96 -4.78
CA LEU A 184 5.53 -19.15 -4.56
C LEU A 184 5.12 -17.90 -3.77
N LEU A 185 5.64 -17.73 -2.55
CA LEU A 185 5.47 -16.51 -1.78
C LEU A 185 6.68 -15.59 -1.93
N LEU A 186 6.42 -14.29 -2.01
CA LEU A 186 7.42 -13.24 -2.04
C LEU A 186 7.12 -12.24 -0.92
N GLY A 187 8.13 -11.98 -0.10
CA GLY A 187 8.05 -11.00 0.99
C GLY A 187 8.98 -9.82 0.75
N LEU A 188 8.47 -8.58 0.76
CA LEU A 188 9.29 -7.38 0.70
C LEU A 188 9.26 -6.67 2.06
N ALA A 189 10.33 -6.82 2.84
CA ALA A 189 10.51 -6.17 4.12
C ALA A 189 11.24 -4.84 3.97
N HIS A 190 10.80 -3.80 4.67
CA HIS A 190 11.43 -2.48 4.70
C HIS A 190 12.05 -2.16 6.06
N ARG A 191 13.26 -1.61 6.05
CA ARG A 191 13.93 -0.95 7.17
C ARG A 191 14.66 0.28 6.68
N THR A 192 15.08 1.13 7.61
CA THR A 192 15.98 2.25 7.35
C THR A 192 17.44 1.87 7.58
N THR A 193 18.38 2.68 7.10
CA THR A 193 19.81 2.50 7.38
C THR A 193 20.18 2.58 8.86
N SER A 194 19.33 3.17 9.70
CA SER A 194 19.49 3.22 11.16
C SER A 194 18.97 1.96 11.89
N GLU A 195 18.23 1.11 11.19
CA GLU A 195 17.67 -0.13 11.75
C GLU A 195 18.52 -1.34 11.34
N ALA A 196 18.44 -2.42 12.12
CA ALA A 196 19.06 -3.67 11.74
C ALA A 196 18.41 -4.19 10.44
N ARG A 197 19.25 -4.56 9.45
CA ARG A 197 18.78 -5.20 8.22
C ARG A 197 18.01 -6.49 8.58
N PRO A 198 16.79 -6.69 8.09
CA PRO A 198 16.04 -7.90 8.40
C PRO A 198 16.69 -9.11 7.71
N ALA A 199 16.52 -10.29 8.31
CA ALA A 199 16.80 -11.54 7.60
C ALA A 199 15.70 -11.79 6.54
N PRO A 200 15.99 -12.57 5.48
CA PRO A 200 14.94 -13.09 4.61
C PRO A 200 13.91 -13.89 5.41
N VAL A 201 12.63 -13.71 5.06
CA VAL A 201 11.51 -14.36 5.72
C VAL A 201 11.19 -15.68 5.00
N GLY A 202 11.09 -16.78 5.74
CA GLY A 202 10.80 -18.10 5.16
C GLY A 202 9.38 -18.20 4.56
N GLN A 203 9.17 -19.12 3.62
CA GLN A 203 7.87 -19.33 2.97
C GLN A 203 6.72 -19.59 3.97
N ALA A 204 6.98 -20.39 5.00
CA ALA A 204 5.98 -20.70 6.04
C ALA A 204 5.63 -19.47 6.89
N GLU A 205 6.60 -18.61 7.17
CA GLU A 205 6.38 -17.35 7.90
C GLU A 205 5.61 -16.34 7.05
N LEU A 206 5.90 -16.23 5.75
CA LEU A 206 5.13 -15.41 4.82
C LEU A 206 3.66 -15.87 4.72
N ASP A 207 3.44 -17.18 4.64
CA ASP A 207 2.11 -17.77 4.60
C ASP A 207 1.35 -17.54 5.91
N ALA A 208 2.04 -17.63 7.06
CA ALA A 208 1.48 -17.27 8.36
C ALA A 208 1.14 -15.77 8.46
N ALA A 209 2.01 -14.88 7.98
CA ALA A 209 1.76 -13.44 7.96
C ALA A 209 0.54 -13.08 7.07
N LEU A 210 0.40 -13.72 5.92
CA LEU A 210 -0.76 -13.55 5.05
C LEU A 210 -2.06 -14.01 5.74
N ARG A 211 -2.06 -15.20 6.36
CA ARG A 211 -3.22 -15.69 7.14
C ARG A 211 -3.58 -14.77 8.30
N ALA A 212 -2.59 -14.31 9.07
CA ALA A 212 -2.81 -13.39 10.19
C ALA A 212 -3.43 -12.07 9.72
N THR A 213 -2.99 -11.57 8.56
CA THR A 213 -3.55 -10.35 7.96
C THR A 213 -5.00 -10.53 7.51
N ILE A 214 -5.33 -11.67 6.90
CA ILE A 214 -6.71 -12.01 6.53
C ILE A 214 -7.60 -12.04 7.78
N GLU A 215 -7.14 -12.69 8.85
CA GLU A 215 -7.93 -12.81 10.09
C GLU A 215 -8.08 -11.47 10.80
N ALA A 216 -7.03 -10.64 10.84
CA ALA A 216 -7.09 -9.31 11.46
C ALA A 216 -8.15 -8.42 10.79
N TRP A 217 -8.20 -8.41 9.45
CA TRP A 217 -9.22 -7.66 8.72
C TRP A 217 -10.64 -8.22 8.91
N ARG A 218 -10.80 -9.54 9.00
CA ARG A 218 -12.08 -10.18 9.30
C ARG A 218 -12.56 -9.86 10.71
N ASN A 219 -11.64 -9.89 11.68
CA ASN A 219 -11.94 -9.52 13.07
C ASN A 219 -12.45 -8.10 13.16
N TRP A 220 -11.77 -7.15 12.52
CA TRP A 220 -12.23 -5.77 12.41
C TRP A 220 -13.61 -5.71 11.74
N SER A 221 -13.75 -6.28 10.53
CA SER A 221 -15.01 -6.25 9.79
C SER A 221 -16.20 -6.79 10.60
N ARG A 222 -16.02 -7.90 11.33
CA ARG A 222 -17.06 -8.53 12.15
C ARG A 222 -17.71 -7.59 13.16
N ILE A 223 -16.93 -6.68 13.75
CA ILE A 223 -17.43 -5.74 14.76
C ILE A 223 -17.85 -4.38 14.15
N HIS A 224 -17.41 -4.07 12.93
CA HIS A 224 -17.60 -2.78 12.26
C HIS A 224 -18.55 -2.81 11.04
N GLN A 225 -19.41 -3.83 10.95
CA GLN A 225 -20.35 -4.06 9.82
C GLN A 225 -21.82 -4.09 10.26
N SER A 226 -22.20 -3.24 11.22
CA SER A 226 -23.56 -3.25 11.81
C SER A 226 -24.66 -2.81 10.83
N TYR A 227 -24.32 -2.06 9.78
CA TYR A 227 -25.28 -1.61 8.77
C TYR A 227 -25.89 -2.79 7.99
N GLN A 228 -27.22 -2.90 8.00
CA GLN A 228 -28.00 -3.96 7.31
C GLN A 228 -28.95 -3.42 6.22
N GLY A 229 -28.79 -2.17 5.80
CA GLY A 229 -29.64 -1.56 4.79
C GLY A 229 -29.36 -2.03 3.35
N PRO A 230 -30.08 -1.47 2.35
CA PRO A 230 -30.01 -1.92 0.96
C PRO A 230 -28.62 -1.85 0.30
N TRP A 231 -27.73 -0.98 0.81
CA TRP A 231 -26.39 -0.76 0.27
C TRP A 231 -25.29 -1.46 1.07
N ARG A 232 -25.63 -2.54 1.78
CA ARG A 232 -24.75 -3.20 2.76
C ARG A 232 -23.32 -3.42 2.29
N GLU A 233 -23.16 -4.05 1.12
CA GLU A 233 -21.84 -4.40 0.59
C GLU A 233 -20.99 -3.15 0.30
N LEU A 234 -21.61 -2.10 -0.24
CA LEU A 234 -20.93 -0.83 -0.51
C LEU A 234 -20.52 -0.12 0.77
N VAL A 235 -21.40 -0.08 1.78
CA VAL A 235 -21.10 0.55 3.08
C VAL A 235 -19.97 -0.18 3.78
N HIS A 236 -20.02 -1.52 3.82
CA HIS A 236 -18.99 -2.34 4.45
C HIS A 236 -17.63 -2.22 3.75
N HIS A 237 -17.62 -2.22 2.43
CA HIS A 237 -16.38 -2.02 1.68
C HIS A 237 -15.83 -0.61 1.89
N SER A 238 -16.67 0.42 1.84
CA SER A 238 -16.26 1.80 2.08
C SER A 238 -15.70 2.00 3.49
N GLY A 239 -16.30 1.38 4.51
CA GLY A 239 -15.78 1.40 5.87
C GLY A 239 -14.37 0.80 5.98
N ARG A 240 -14.12 -0.34 5.32
CA ARG A 240 -12.77 -0.91 5.24
C ARG A 240 -11.77 0.00 4.52
N VAL A 241 -12.18 0.69 3.46
CA VAL A 241 -11.32 1.64 2.74
C VAL A 241 -10.98 2.85 3.62
N LEU A 242 -11.96 3.41 4.35
CA LEU A 242 -11.71 4.49 5.31
C LEU A 242 -10.75 4.03 6.41
N GLN A 243 -10.94 2.83 6.96
CA GLN A 243 -10.04 2.26 7.94
C GLN A 243 -8.63 2.02 7.38
N ALA A 244 -8.53 1.59 6.12
CA ALA A 244 -7.26 1.42 5.42
C ALA A 244 -6.51 2.75 5.19
N LEU A 245 -7.17 3.90 5.28
CA LEU A 245 -6.58 5.24 5.19
C LEU A 245 -6.36 5.89 6.57
N ALA A 246 -6.83 5.26 7.65
CA ALA A 246 -6.61 5.70 9.02
C ALA A 246 -5.26 5.17 9.54
N TYR A 247 -4.31 6.09 9.72
CA TYR A 247 -2.96 5.83 10.20
C TYR A 247 -3.00 5.32 11.64
N GLN A 248 -2.71 4.03 11.84
CA GLN A 248 -2.90 3.35 13.13
C GLN A 248 -2.19 4.03 14.31
N PRO A 249 -0.93 4.54 14.18
CA PRO A 249 -0.22 5.08 15.33
C PRO A 249 -0.83 6.32 15.98
N THR A 250 -1.58 7.13 15.22
CA THR A 250 -2.15 8.38 15.71
C THR A 250 -3.66 8.44 15.55
N GLY A 251 -4.25 7.71 14.61
CA GLY A 251 -5.65 7.87 14.19
C GLY A 251 -5.84 8.85 13.04
N ALA A 252 -4.79 9.51 12.55
CA ALA A 252 -4.85 10.46 11.45
C ALA A 252 -5.43 9.81 10.17
N VAL A 253 -6.43 10.45 9.54
CA VAL A 253 -7.03 9.93 8.31
C VAL A 253 -6.44 10.64 7.10
N CYS A 254 -5.77 9.90 6.22
CA CYS A 254 -5.27 10.45 4.96
C CYS A 254 -6.44 10.72 4.00
N ALA A 255 -6.43 11.85 3.30
CA ALA A 255 -7.44 12.15 2.28
C ALA A 255 -7.35 11.18 1.07
N ALA A 256 -6.14 10.73 0.72
CA ALA A 256 -5.91 9.64 -0.23
C ALA A 256 -4.55 8.94 0.03
N ALA A 257 -4.38 7.74 -0.54
CA ALA A 257 -3.13 6.97 -0.43
C ALA A 257 -1.98 7.48 -1.35
N THR A 258 -2.25 8.45 -2.22
CA THR A 258 -1.34 8.88 -3.30
C THR A 258 -1.14 10.38 -3.31
N THR A 259 -0.05 10.81 -3.94
CA THR A 259 0.17 12.20 -4.33
C THR A 259 -0.02 12.39 -5.84
N SER A 260 -0.27 13.62 -6.28
CA SER A 260 -0.11 14.07 -7.66
C SER A 260 -1.00 13.40 -8.70
N LEU A 261 -2.10 12.78 -8.26
CA LEU A 261 -3.15 12.41 -9.18
C LEU A 261 -3.98 13.66 -9.51
N PRO A 262 -4.24 13.93 -10.79
CA PRO A 262 -4.83 15.20 -11.22
C PRO A 262 -6.34 15.25 -10.96
N GLU A 263 -6.85 16.40 -10.48
CA GLU A 263 -8.30 16.68 -10.47
C GLU A 263 -8.90 16.66 -11.90
N GLY A 264 -8.10 17.04 -12.89
CA GLY A 264 -8.42 16.94 -14.31
C GLY A 264 -7.17 16.66 -15.12
N ILE A 265 -7.21 15.68 -16.03
CA ILE A 265 -6.06 15.26 -16.83
C ILE A 265 -5.42 16.46 -17.53
N GLY A 266 -4.10 16.61 -17.38
CA GLY A 266 -3.32 17.73 -17.92
C GLY A 266 -3.41 19.03 -17.13
N GLY A 267 -4.22 19.07 -16.05
CA GLY A 267 -4.34 20.21 -15.16
C GLY A 267 -3.20 20.29 -14.14
N GLU A 268 -3.15 21.43 -13.44
CA GLU A 268 -2.10 21.75 -12.46
C GLU A 268 -2.51 21.43 -11.01
N ARG A 269 -3.77 21.04 -10.78
CA ARG A 269 -4.30 20.68 -9.44
C ARG A 269 -3.99 19.21 -9.14
N ASN A 270 -2.72 18.95 -8.86
CA ASN A 270 -2.14 17.61 -8.66
C ASN A 270 -1.53 17.54 -7.25
N TRP A 271 -2.36 17.73 -6.22
CA TRP A 271 -1.91 17.88 -4.84
C TRP A 271 -1.45 16.56 -4.22
N ASP A 272 -0.69 16.67 -3.13
CA ASP A 272 -0.44 15.55 -2.24
C ASP A 272 -1.59 15.42 -1.23
N TYR A 273 -2.34 14.32 -1.35
CA TYR A 273 -3.52 14.03 -0.52
C TYR A 273 -3.21 13.07 0.63
N ARG A 274 -1.93 12.75 0.89
CA ARG A 274 -1.51 11.79 1.93
C ARG A 274 -1.46 12.39 3.35
N TYR A 275 -2.08 13.56 3.52
CA TYR A 275 -2.13 14.32 4.77
C TYR A 275 -3.54 14.30 5.37
N ALA A 276 -3.61 14.59 6.67
CA ALA A 276 -4.86 14.63 7.41
C ALA A 276 -5.50 16.00 7.34
N TRP A 277 -6.50 16.14 6.46
CA TRP A 277 -7.30 17.35 6.32
C TRP A 277 -8.41 17.38 7.38
N VAL A 278 -8.53 18.49 8.11
CA VAL A 278 -9.54 18.65 9.17
C VAL A 278 -10.95 18.44 8.61
N ARG A 279 -11.23 18.98 7.41
CA ARG A 279 -12.50 18.81 6.71
C ARG A 279 -12.78 17.35 6.38
N ASP A 280 -11.87 16.70 5.67
CA ASP A 280 -12.05 15.34 5.15
C ASP A 280 -12.19 14.32 6.28
N ALA A 281 -11.44 14.55 7.37
CA ALA A 281 -11.54 13.72 8.54
C ALA A 281 -12.87 13.93 9.29
N SER A 282 -13.44 15.15 9.33
CA SER A 282 -14.76 15.37 9.93
C SER A 282 -15.86 14.54 9.24
N PHE A 283 -15.83 14.42 7.91
CA PHE A 283 -16.75 13.56 7.16
C PHE A 283 -16.45 12.07 7.39
N THR A 284 -15.19 11.69 7.49
CA THR A 284 -14.78 10.31 7.78
C THR A 284 -15.27 9.88 9.17
N MET A 285 -15.15 10.75 10.17
CA MET A 285 -15.69 10.51 11.51
C MET A 285 -17.20 10.30 11.49
N GLU A 286 -17.94 11.17 10.79
CA GLU A 286 -19.40 11.01 10.66
C GLU A 286 -19.76 9.66 10.04
N ALA A 287 -19.05 9.27 8.98
CA ALA A 287 -19.24 8.00 8.32
C ALA A 287 -18.90 6.80 9.23
N LEU A 288 -17.76 6.82 9.91
CA LEU A 288 -17.34 5.74 10.83
C LEU A 288 -18.23 5.67 12.06
N TRP A 289 -18.66 6.80 12.61
CA TRP A 289 -19.60 6.84 13.74
C TRP A 289 -20.94 6.18 13.39
N VAL A 290 -21.44 6.42 12.17
CA VAL A 290 -22.71 5.84 11.70
C VAL A 290 -22.55 4.37 11.28
N ALA A 291 -21.42 4.00 10.67
CA ALA A 291 -21.26 2.71 10.01
C ALA A 291 -20.42 1.68 10.79
N ALA A 292 -19.50 2.13 11.65
CA ALA A 292 -18.30 1.37 12.01
C ALA A 292 -17.68 1.71 13.38
N CYS A 293 -18.44 2.07 14.43
CA CYS A 293 -18.00 2.21 15.85
C CYS A 293 -17.42 3.58 16.29
N PRO A 294 -17.67 4.01 17.55
CA PRO A 294 -17.13 5.26 18.12
C PRO A 294 -15.63 5.27 18.45
N ASP A 295 -14.97 4.13 18.65
CA ASP A 295 -13.56 4.05 19.10
C ASP A 295 -12.58 4.68 18.10
N GLU A 296 -12.73 4.36 16.82
CA GLU A 296 -11.93 4.94 15.74
C GLU A 296 -12.14 6.46 15.63
N ALA A 297 -13.37 6.93 15.87
CA ALA A 297 -13.68 8.35 15.86
C ALA A 297 -12.99 9.09 17.03
N HIS A 298 -12.89 8.46 18.21
CA HIS A 298 -12.16 9.04 19.35
C HIS A 298 -10.66 9.11 19.08
N GLN A 299 -10.04 8.08 18.50
CA GLN A 299 -8.61 8.12 18.16
C GLN A 299 -8.29 9.29 17.22
N PHE A 300 -9.13 9.52 16.21
CA PHE A 300 -8.95 10.67 15.33
C PHE A 300 -9.13 12.00 16.07
N PHE A 301 -10.15 12.10 16.95
CA PHE A 301 -10.36 13.32 17.75
C PHE A 301 -9.15 13.63 18.63
N ASP A 302 -8.58 12.63 19.30
CA ASP A 302 -7.38 12.77 20.13
C ASP A 302 -6.18 13.26 19.32
N TYR A 303 -5.99 12.74 18.10
CA TYR A 303 -4.97 13.23 17.17
C TYR A 303 -5.19 14.70 16.78
N LEU A 304 -6.41 15.07 16.39
CA LEU A 304 -6.71 16.44 15.99
C LEU A 304 -6.53 17.40 17.16
N ALA A 305 -7.04 17.04 18.34
CA ALA A 305 -6.89 17.83 19.55
C ALA A 305 -5.41 18.01 19.94
N GLY A 306 -4.61 16.95 19.85
CA GLY A 306 -3.17 17.00 20.12
C GLY A 306 -2.38 17.83 19.11
N SER A 307 -2.65 17.65 17.81
CA SER A 307 -1.96 18.37 16.72
C SER A 307 -2.34 19.84 16.70
N ALA A 308 -3.60 20.16 17.01
CA ALA A 308 -4.11 21.53 17.08
C ALA A 308 -3.83 22.23 18.41
N ALA A 309 -3.41 21.50 19.46
CA ALA A 309 -3.26 22.05 20.81
C ALA A 309 -2.34 23.28 20.85
N ALA A 310 -1.30 23.32 20.01
CA ALA A 310 -0.39 24.45 19.91
C ALA A 310 -1.04 25.74 19.38
N SER A 311 -2.10 25.63 18.56
CA SER A 311 -2.86 26.78 18.03
C SER A 311 -3.95 27.26 19.01
N VAL A 312 -4.27 26.49 20.06
CA VAL A 312 -5.26 26.87 21.08
C VAL A 312 -4.60 27.75 22.14
N GLY A 313 -4.39 29.03 21.83
CA GLY A 313 -3.98 30.02 22.84
C GLY A 313 -3.22 31.23 22.30
N ASP A 314 -2.70 31.18 21.09
CA ASP A 314 -1.96 32.27 20.46
C ASP A 314 -2.82 33.18 19.57
N GLY A 315 -4.11 32.86 19.41
CA GLY A 315 -5.04 33.58 18.54
C GLY A 315 -4.80 33.33 17.05
N SER A 316 -4.01 32.31 16.70
CA SER A 316 -3.84 31.85 15.33
C SER A 316 -5.04 31.04 14.85
N ASP A 317 -5.32 31.11 13.55
CA ASP A 317 -6.30 30.24 12.92
C ASP A 317 -5.78 28.80 12.89
N LEU A 318 -6.70 27.84 13.03
CA LEU A 318 -6.38 26.42 12.95
C LEU A 318 -5.82 26.05 11.56
N GLN A 319 -4.66 25.38 11.53
CA GLN A 319 -4.09 24.84 10.29
C GLN A 319 -5.06 23.83 9.65
N ILE A 320 -5.25 23.93 8.33
CA ILE A 320 -6.30 23.17 7.61
C ILE A 320 -5.98 21.67 7.45
N MET A 321 -4.70 21.29 7.53
CA MET A 321 -4.25 19.92 7.40
C MET A 321 -2.90 19.68 8.09
N PHE A 322 -2.60 18.44 8.47
CA PHE A 322 -1.39 18.06 9.19
C PHE A 322 -0.77 16.78 8.59
N GLY A 323 0.53 16.58 8.83
CA GLY A 323 1.20 15.31 8.57
C GLY A 323 0.58 14.19 9.40
N VAL A 324 0.71 12.92 8.99
CA VAL A 324 0.04 11.82 9.71
C VAL A 324 0.56 11.63 11.15
N GLY A 325 1.74 12.18 11.46
CA GLY A 325 2.33 12.26 12.80
C GLY A 325 1.99 13.56 13.56
N GLY A 326 1.23 14.48 12.96
CA GLY A 326 0.90 15.80 13.50
C GLY A 326 1.86 16.90 13.04
N GLU A 327 2.71 16.62 12.04
CA GLU A 327 3.68 17.59 11.54
C GLU A 327 2.98 18.82 10.92
N HIS A 328 3.41 20.03 11.31
CA HIS A 328 2.92 21.29 10.75
C HIS A 328 3.58 21.66 9.42
N ASP A 329 4.87 21.38 9.28
CA ASP A 329 5.63 21.69 8.07
C ASP A 329 5.32 20.65 6.98
N LEU A 330 4.51 21.07 6.02
CA LEU A 330 4.13 20.31 4.85
C LEU A 330 4.67 20.96 3.57
N SER A 331 5.85 21.59 3.66
CA SER A 331 6.48 22.34 2.56
C SER A 331 6.34 21.63 1.22
N GLU A 332 5.67 22.30 0.29
CA GLU A 332 5.44 21.78 -1.05
C GLU A 332 6.69 21.91 -1.92
N ARG A 333 6.97 20.87 -2.70
CA ARG A 333 8.00 20.89 -3.74
C ARG A 333 7.57 20.12 -4.97
N GLU A 334 8.00 20.61 -6.13
CA GLU A 334 7.75 19.94 -7.41
C GLU A 334 8.84 18.91 -7.73
N LEU A 335 8.42 17.77 -8.28
CA LEU A 335 9.28 16.67 -8.74
C LEU A 335 9.40 16.74 -10.27
N GLY A 336 10.17 17.71 -10.78
CA GLY A 336 10.27 18.00 -12.21
C GLY A 336 10.83 16.87 -13.09
N HIS A 337 11.46 15.85 -12.49
CA HIS A 337 11.93 14.65 -13.18
C HIS A 337 10.81 13.66 -13.50
N LEU A 338 9.65 13.78 -12.86
CA LEU A 338 8.50 12.91 -13.08
C LEU A 338 7.53 13.54 -14.07
N ARG A 339 6.97 12.70 -14.94
CA ARG A 339 6.00 13.15 -15.95
C ARG A 339 4.60 13.38 -15.37
N GLY A 340 4.24 12.65 -14.32
CA GLY A 340 2.92 12.68 -13.68
C GLY A 340 1.90 11.81 -14.39
N TRP A 341 0.80 11.47 -13.70
CA TRP A 341 -0.21 10.56 -14.23
C TRP A 341 -0.88 11.13 -15.51
N ARG A 342 -0.92 10.36 -16.60
CA ARG A 342 -1.27 10.79 -17.96
C ARG A 342 -0.57 12.08 -18.42
N ASP A 343 0.71 12.22 -18.07
CA ASP A 343 1.54 13.40 -18.35
C ASP A 343 0.98 14.70 -17.72
N SER A 344 0.16 14.57 -16.67
CA SER A 344 -0.38 15.71 -15.94
C SER A 344 0.68 16.29 -15.02
N ARG A 345 1.03 17.55 -15.27
CA ARG A 345 2.08 18.27 -14.57
C ARG A 345 1.51 19.49 -13.82
N PRO A 346 2.18 19.92 -12.76
CA PRO A 346 3.39 19.31 -12.19
C PRO A 346 3.08 18.14 -11.25
N VAL A 347 4.11 17.36 -10.93
CA VAL A 347 4.08 16.39 -9.84
C VAL A 347 4.59 17.09 -8.60
N ARG A 348 3.84 17.06 -7.51
CA ARG A 348 4.15 17.74 -6.25
C ARG A 348 4.14 16.78 -5.06
N VAL A 349 4.92 17.09 -4.04
CA VAL A 349 4.86 16.43 -2.74
C VAL A 349 4.91 17.49 -1.66
N GLY A 350 4.32 17.24 -0.50
CA GLY A 350 3.93 18.33 0.39
C GLY A 350 2.64 18.98 -0.08
N ASN A 351 2.11 19.89 0.73
CA ASN A 351 0.88 20.58 0.44
C ASN A 351 0.88 21.96 1.09
N SER A 352 0.78 23.00 0.27
CA SER A 352 0.77 24.41 0.70
C SER A 352 -0.55 25.11 0.39
N ALA A 353 -1.64 24.34 0.27
CA ALA A 353 -2.98 24.84 -0.02
C ALA A 353 -3.58 25.72 1.09
#